data_AF-A0A8T6ECK5-F1
#
_entry.id   AF-A0A8T6ECK5-F1
#
_cell.length_a   1.000
_cell.length_b   1.000
_cell.length_c   1.000
_cell.angle_alpha   90.00
_cell.angle_beta   90.00
_cell.angle_gamma   90.00
#
_symmetry.space_group_name_H-M   'P 1'
#
loop_
_entity.id
_entity.type
_entity.pdbx_description
1 polymer ?
#
loop_
_entity_poly.entity_id
_entity_poly.type
_entity_poly.pdbx_seq_one_letter_code
_entity_poly.pdbx_strand_id
1 'polypeptide(L)'
;MQRFSHSVFGGFSARLLLVLTSLTLMSACATVYVLPRVDIIDHKKNFVVMRTSKTDFGANESRIIALSREFYRHYEDEFDLLVFMAHNPYRIMDQWEVGRRGTMSLVRNAEVGTGSSTVDVGGVFGSEHRLRGVISLIHPELIFTDSMLLHEIMHLWYNDLEVIPTATYSHWGFSSVGGQLGGFQLDDLTSLGDGKYSAGNFAPQRAKTSIPYSPLEMYLAGWISPEEVPDIWVAKDGSWLMRERSGRRPQHLKDANGDWIFTASQTSTWSIEQIIEKLGPRTPNFEQSQKEFRIAFVLVTDGEEPIDEVYIDATQLFIEEFTKKSPVSTWFRREARDDILNFWEATRGIASLDLGDLRSFRK
;
A
#
# COMPACT_ATOMS: atom_id res chain seq x y z
N MET A 1 45.15 28.88 44.45
CA MET A 1 43.83 29.46 44.12
C MET A 1 43.54 29.19 42.65
N GLN A 2 42.65 28.25 42.35
CA GLN A 2 41.55 28.42 41.39
C GLN A 2 40.79 27.09 41.29
N ARG A 3 39.49 27.18 41.52
CA ARG A 3 38.51 26.10 41.47
C ARG A 3 38.17 25.79 40.02
N PHE A 4 37.97 24.52 39.69
CA PHE A 4 37.10 24.13 38.59
C PHE A 4 36.00 23.21 39.14
N SER A 5 34.77 23.63 38.84
CA SER A 5 33.51 23.03 39.26
C SER A 5 33.16 21.80 38.43
N HIS A 6 32.60 20.79 39.09
CA HIS A 6 31.84 19.72 38.46
C HIS A 6 30.60 20.28 37.74
N SER A 7 30.34 19.78 36.53
CA SER A 7 28.99 19.66 35.99
C SER A 7 28.78 18.22 35.52
N VAL A 8 27.74 17.62 36.08
CA VAL A 8 27.21 16.31 35.76
C VAL A 8 26.33 16.48 34.52
N PHE A 9 26.58 15.73 33.45
CA PHE A 9 25.61 15.56 32.36
C PHE A 9 25.10 14.13 32.36
N GLY A 10 23.78 14.02 32.51
CA GLY A 10 23.02 12.78 32.51
C GLY A 10 23.14 12.02 31.19
N GLY A 11 23.23 10.70 31.32
CA GLY A 11 23.38 9.79 30.19
C GLY A 11 22.11 9.69 29.36
N PHE A 12 22.25 9.90 28.06
CA PHE A 12 21.39 9.29 27.05
C PHE A 12 22.20 8.16 26.40
N SER A 13 21.76 6.92 26.60
CA SER A 13 22.33 5.76 25.91
C SER A 13 21.61 5.60 24.57
N ALA A 14 22.29 5.92 23.46
CA ALA A 14 21.85 5.55 22.13
C ALA A 14 22.45 4.18 21.79
N ARG A 15 21.62 3.18 21.47
CA ARG A 15 22.10 1.88 21.00
C ARG A 15 22.45 1.99 19.51
N LEU A 16 23.75 1.87 19.21
CA LEU A 16 24.29 1.81 17.85
C LEU A 16 24.19 0.35 17.35
N LEU A 17 23.52 0.12 16.22
CA LEU A 17 23.54 -1.18 15.56
C LEU A 17 24.40 -1.08 14.29
N LEU A 18 25.53 -1.79 14.27
CA LEU A 18 26.40 -1.91 13.09
C LEU A 18 25.98 -3.13 12.29
N VAL A 19 25.52 -2.94 11.04
CA VAL A 19 25.30 -4.04 10.09
C VAL A 19 26.48 -4.06 9.13
N LEU A 20 27.34 -5.08 9.25
CA LEU A 20 28.48 -5.30 8.36
C LEU A 20 28.08 -6.33 7.30
N THR A 21 27.97 -5.92 6.05
CA THR A 21 27.96 -6.85 4.90
C THR A 21 29.38 -6.98 4.36
N SER A 22 29.90 -8.21 4.32
CA SER A 22 31.25 -8.52 3.85
C SER A 22 31.31 -8.56 2.32
N LEU A 23 32.19 -7.76 1.70
CA LEU A 23 33.24 -8.23 0.77
C LEU A 23 34.16 -7.08 0.30
N THR A 24 35.47 -7.32 0.37
CA THR A 24 36.61 -6.63 -0.28
C THR A 24 36.93 -5.17 0.09
N LEU A 25 38.22 -4.95 0.44
CA LEU A 25 38.80 -3.65 0.81
C LEU A 25 38.60 -2.58 -0.28
N MET A 26 37.53 -1.80 -0.14
CA MET A 26 37.47 -0.39 -0.52
C MET A 26 37.06 0.37 0.73
N SER A 27 37.60 1.58 0.92
CA SER A 27 37.34 2.45 2.07
C SER A 27 35.84 2.55 2.36
N ALA A 28 35.35 1.76 3.31
CA ALA A 28 33.96 1.77 3.71
C ALA A 28 33.74 3.01 4.56
N CYS A 29 33.18 4.05 3.95
CA CYS A 29 32.48 5.08 4.71
C CYS A 29 31.25 4.37 5.29
N ALA A 30 31.36 3.86 6.51
CA ALA A 30 30.23 3.24 7.19
C ALA A 30 29.20 4.35 7.48
N THR A 31 28.15 4.42 6.68
CA THR A 31 26.99 5.25 6.99
C THR A 31 26.35 4.69 8.25
N VAL A 32 26.54 5.39 9.36
CA VAL A 32 25.87 5.10 10.62
C VAL A 32 24.43 5.58 10.51
N TYR A 33 23.49 4.66 10.36
CA TYR A 33 22.07 4.98 10.51
C TYR A 33 21.75 5.04 12.01
N VAL A 34 21.51 6.25 12.51
CA VAL A 34 20.85 6.40 13.81
C VAL A 34 19.41 5.95 13.60
N LEU A 35 19.06 4.77 14.11
CA LEU A 35 17.68 4.30 14.04
C LEU A 35 16.80 5.28 14.82
N PRO A 36 15.61 5.60 14.29
CA PRO A 36 14.67 6.49 14.97
C PRO A 36 14.34 5.94 16.36
N ARG A 37 14.18 6.84 17.34
CA ARG A 37 13.60 6.43 18.63
C ARG A 37 12.13 6.14 18.39
N VAL A 38 11.79 4.86 18.38
CA VAL A 38 10.43 4.37 18.27
C VAL A 38 10.07 3.69 19.57
N ASP A 39 8.96 4.10 20.16
CA ASP A 39 8.43 3.47 21.37
C ASP A 39 6.91 3.27 21.20
N ILE A 40 6.39 2.13 21.65
CA ILE A 40 4.94 1.97 21.84
C ILE A 40 4.55 2.75 23.10
N ILE A 41 3.63 3.70 22.96
CA ILE A 41 3.23 4.61 24.04
C ILE A 41 1.79 4.39 24.51
N ASP A 42 0.96 3.73 23.71
CA ASP A 42 -0.41 3.41 24.09
C ASP A 42 -0.92 2.21 23.28
N HIS A 43 -1.93 1.53 23.82
CA HIS A 43 -2.61 0.44 23.16
C HIS A 43 -4.12 0.66 23.18
N LYS A 44 -4.70 0.74 21.99
CA LYS A 44 -6.15 0.81 21.78
C LYS A 44 -6.70 -0.59 21.52
N LYS A 45 -8.02 -0.69 21.36
CA LYS A 45 -8.69 -1.97 21.10
C LYS A 45 -8.18 -2.62 19.81
N ASN A 46 -8.11 -1.83 18.73
CA ASN A 46 -7.88 -2.32 17.37
C ASN A 46 -6.53 -1.88 16.78
N PHE A 47 -5.75 -1.05 17.48
CA PHE A 47 -4.45 -0.56 17.03
C PHE A 47 -3.53 -0.19 18.20
N VAL A 48 -2.24 -0.02 17.93
CA VAL A 48 -1.28 0.55 18.89
C VAL A 48 -0.83 1.93 18.48
N VAL A 49 -0.45 2.75 19.45
CA VAL A 49 0.13 4.07 19.21
C VAL A 49 1.64 3.98 19.40
N MET A 50 2.38 4.32 18.35
CA MET A 50 3.83 4.45 18.39
C MET A 50 4.23 5.92 18.32
N ARG A 51 5.16 6.29 19.20
CA ARG A 51 5.88 7.56 19.10
C ARG A 51 7.11 7.38 18.21
N THR A 52 7.36 8.34 17.34
CA THR A 52 8.60 8.47 16.59
C THR A 52 9.10 9.92 16.62
N SER A 53 10.31 10.20 16.18
CA SER A 53 10.81 11.57 16.11
C SER A 53 10.42 12.26 14.79
N LYS A 54 10.57 13.58 14.72
CA LYS A 54 10.27 14.34 13.50
C LYS A 54 11.11 13.82 12.33
N THR A 55 10.45 13.63 11.19
CA THR A 55 10.99 13.02 9.96
C THR A 55 11.16 11.51 9.98
N ASP A 56 10.82 10.78 11.04
CA ASP A 56 11.09 9.34 11.12
C ASP A 56 9.93 8.44 10.67
N PHE A 57 8.86 9.02 10.12
CA PHE A 57 7.83 8.31 9.39
C PHE A 57 7.87 8.65 7.90
N GLY A 58 7.51 7.70 7.03
CA GLY A 58 7.39 7.96 5.59
C GLY A 58 7.61 6.72 4.73
N ALA A 59 7.77 6.94 3.43
CA ALA A 59 7.97 5.86 2.46
C ALA A 59 9.41 5.28 2.47
N ASN A 60 10.29 5.82 3.30
CA ASN A 60 11.66 5.33 3.43
C ASN A 60 11.70 3.96 4.13
N GLU A 61 12.19 2.96 3.42
CA GLU A 61 12.24 1.56 3.86
C GLU A 61 12.93 1.36 5.22
N SER A 62 14.05 2.06 5.47
CA SER A 62 14.79 1.92 6.74
C SER A 62 13.98 2.35 7.97
N ARG A 63 13.09 3.34 7.79
CA ARG A 63 12.19 3.84 8.85
C ARG A 63 11.07 2.83 9.11
N ILE A 64 10.50 2.27 8.05
CA ILE A 64 9.45 1.25 8.14
C ILE A 64 9.98 -0.04 8.78
N ILE A 65 11.21 -0.44 8.44
CA ILE A 65 11.90 -1.55 9.10
C ILE A 65 12.03 -1.26 10.60
N ALA A 66 12.45 -0.06 11.02
CA ALA A 66 12.59 0.27 12.44
C ALA A 66 11.27 0.17 13.20
N LEU A 67 10.18 0.71 12.63
CA LEU A 67 8.84 0.64 13.21
C LEU A 67 8.34 -0.81 13.31
N SER A 68 8.52 -1.60 12.25
CA SER A 68 8.11 -3.02 12.24
C SER A 68 8.89 -3.83 13.27
N ARG A 69 10.20 -3.63 13.38
CA ARG A 69 11.01 -4.29 14.40
C ARG A 69 10.57 -3.91 15.80
N GLU A 70 10.24 -2.65 16.03
CA GLU A 70 9.71 -2.24 17.33
C GLU A 70 8.37 -2.93 17.62
N PHE A 71 7.47 -3.03 16.65
CA PHE A 71 6.22 -3.81 16.79
C PHE A 71 6.50 -5.25 17.25
N TYR A 72 7.32 -5.99 16.51
CA TYR A 72 7.59 -7.41 16.78
C TYR A 72 8.45 -7.66 18.03
N ARG A 73 9.01 -6.63 18.68
CA ARG A 73 9.61 -6.80 20.02
C ARG A 73 8.55 -7.04 21.10
N HIS A 74 7.33 -6.57 20.90
CA HIS A 74 6.24 -6.64 21.89
C HIS A 74 5.11 -7.58 21.46
N TYR A 75 5.08 -8.00 20.20
CA TYR A 75 4.03 -8.82 19.61
C TYR A 75 4.58 -10.11 19.00
N GLU A 76 3.75 -11.16 19.02
CA GLU A 76 4.01 -12.44 18.37
C GLU A 76 4.05 -12.32 16.84
N ASP A 77 4.78 -13.23 16.19
CA ASP A 77 4.96 -13.27 14.73
C ASP A 77 3.73 -13.87 14.01
N GLU A 78 2.59 -13.21 14.18
CA GLU A 78 1.27 -13.75 13.88
C GLU A 78 0.52 -12.97 12.79
N PHE A 79 1.14 -11.96 12.17
CA PHE A 79 0.47 -11.04 11.23
C PHE A 79 1.01 -11.18 9.81
N ASP A 80 0.12 -11.27 8.84
CA ASP A 80 0.44 -11.25 7.41
C ASP A 80 0.70 -9.81 6.92
N LEU A 81 0.01 -8.84 7.53
CA LEU A 81 0.08 -7.42 7.17
C LEU A 81 0.26 -6.53 8.41
N LEU A 82 1.15 -5.55 8.30
CA LEU A 82 1.30 -4.47 9.28
C LEU A 82 1.03 -3.12 8.61
N VAL A 83 0.08 -2.35 9.15
CA VAL A 83 -0.33 -1.06 8.61
C VAL A 83 0.08 0.05 9.57
N PHE A 84 0.98 0.91 9.13
CA PHE A 84 1.32 2.15 9.81
C PHE A 84 0.52 3.31 9.24
N MET A 85 -0.09 4.10 10.12
CA MET A 85 -0.89 5.28 9.78
C MET A 85 -0.26 6.50 10.44
N ALA A 86 0.03 7.55 9.69
CA ALA A 86 0.42 8.82 10.31
C ALA A 86 -0.77 9.42 11.05
N HIS A 87 -0.59 9.91 12.28
CA HIS A 87 -1.59 10.76 12.94
C HIS A 87 -1.59 12.17 12.31
N ASN A 88 -0.41 12.75 12.10
CA ASN A 88 -0.24 14.04 11.45
C ASN A 88 1.03 14.02 10.57
N PRO A 89 0.92 13.76 9.24
CA PRO A 89 2.08 13.58 8.38
C PRO A 89 3.00 14.79 8.34
N TYR A 90 2.47 16.01 8.46
CA TYR A 90 3.26 17.24 8.42
C TYR A 90 4.23 17.39 9.61
N ARG A 91 4.00 16.64 10.69
CA ARG A 91 4.84 16.68 11.89
C ARG A 91 5.88 15.56 11.93
N ILE A 92 5.57 14.39 11.38
CA ILE A 92 6.41 13.19 11.47
C ILE A 92 7.15 12.85 10.17
N MET A 93 6.96 13.61 9.10
CA MET A 93 7.55 13.32 7.78
C MET A 93 8.38 14.47 7.22
N ASP A 94 9.23 14.14 6.25
CA ASP A 94 9.86 15.14 5.38
C ASP A 94 8.82 15.72 4.41
N GLN A 95 8.84 17.04 4.21
CA GLN A 95 7.95 17.78 3.30
C GLN A 95 7.93 17.22 1.87
N TRP A 96 9.02 16.59 1.42
CA TRP A 96 9.11 15.96 0.10
C TRP A 96 8.31 14.66 -0.01
N GLU A 97 8.00 14.00 1.12
CA GLU A 97 7.26 12.74 1.17
C GLU A 97 5.76 12.95 1.39
N VAL A 98 5.33 14.13 1.83
CA VAL A 98 3.92 14.48 2.07
C VAL A 98 3.08 14.39 0.79
N GLY A 99 3.66 14.40 -0.40
CA GLY A 99 2.92 14.20 -1.65
C GLY A 99 2.42 12.77 -1.89
N ARG A 100 2.93 11.78 -1.14
CA ARG A 100 2.54 10.37 -1.26
C ARG A 100 1.29 10.09 -0.41
N ARG A 101 0.41 9.21 -0.89
CA ARG A 101 -0.83 8.83 -0.19
C ARG A 101 -0.65 7.57 0.64
N GLY A 102 -0.07 6.54 0.04
CA GLY A 102 0.29 5.28 0.66
C GLY A 102 1.49 4.64 -0.04
N THR A 103 2.04 3.60 0.59
CA THR A 103 3.03 2.70 -0.01
C THR A 103 2.93 1.30 0.60
N MET A 104 3.06 0.28 -0.23
CA MET A 104 3.33 -1.10 0.18
C MET A 104 4.82 -1.45 0.05
N SER A 105 5.37 -2.07 1.10
CA SER A 105 6.67 -2.75 1.08
C SER A 105 6.44 -4.25 1.12
N LEU A 106 6.78 -4.95 0.02
CA LEU A 106 6.71 -6.40 -0.05
C LEU A 106 7.82 -7.03 0.80
N VAL A 107 7.45 -7.80 1.81
CA VAL A 107 8.37 -8.43 2.77
C VAL A 107 8.60 -9.90 2.46
N ARG A 108 7.52 -10.61 2.15
CA ARG A 108 7.56 -12.04 1.82
C ARG A 108 6.56 -12.39 0.74
N ASN A 109 7.07 -13.00 -0.32
CA ASN A 109 6.29 -13.58 -1.40
C ASN A 109 6.98 -14.86 -1.90
N ALA A 110 6.28 -15.98 -1.82
CA ALA A 110 6.73 -17.26 -2.40
C ALA A 110 5.90 -17.66 -3.62
N GLU A 111 4.95 -16.82 -4.03
CA GLU A 111 4.01 -17.11 -5.09
C GLU A 111 4.67 -16.87 -6.45
N VAL A 112 4.31 -17.72 -7.42
CA VAL A 112 4.78 -17.62 -8.80
C VAL A 112 3.60 -17.50 -9.75
N GLY A 113 3.83 -17.02 -10.97
CA GLY A 113 2.75 -16.73 -11.92
C GLY A 113 1.98 -15.44 -11.62
N THR A 114 2.47 -14.61 -10.69
CA THR A 114 1.93 -13.27 -10.41
C THR A 114 2.66 -12.15 -11.16
N GLY A 115 3.83 -12.48 -11.69
CA GLY A 115 4.82 -11.54 -12.19
C GLY A 115 5.69 -10.93 -11.10
N SER A 116 5.29 -10.95 -9.83
CA SER A 116 6.13 -10.44 -8.75
C SER A 116 7.35 -11.35 -8.48
N SER A 117 8.47 -10.74 -8.12
CA SER A 117 9.64 -11.48 -7.65
C SER A 117 9.32 -12.28 -6.37
N THR A 118 9.92 -13.46 -6.23
CA THR A 118 9.94 -14.16 -4.94
C THR A 118 10.89 -13.45 -4.00
N VAL A 119 10.44 -13.15 -2.78
CA VAL A 119 11.22 -12.43 -1.78
C VAL A 119 10.98 -13.01 -0.39
N ASP A 120 12.01 -13.04 0.44
CA ASP A 120 11.89 -13.25 1.87
C ASP A 120 12.94 -12.39 2.59
N VAL A 121 12.48 -11.25 3.13
CA VAL A 121 13.28 -10.35 3.97
C VAL A 121 12.66 -10.19 5.35
N GLY A 122 11.80 -11.11 5.78
CA GLY A 122 11.02 -10.96 7.01
C GLY A 122 11.86 -10.73 8.28
N GLY A 123 13.00 -11.42 8.40
CA GLY A 123 13.91 -11.23 9.55
C GLY A 123 14.46 -9.80 9.67
N VAL A 124 14.55 -9.05 8.56
CA VAL A 124 14.90 -7.62 8.56
C VAL A 124 13.82 -6.81 9.28
N PHE A 125 12.55 -7.10 9.00
CA PHE A 125 11.36 -6.47 9.58
C PHE A 125 11.00 -6.97 10.98
N GLY A 126 11.69 -8.00 11.48
CA GLY A 126 11.43 -8.61 12.79
C GLY A 126 10.39 -9.74 12.79
N SER A 127 9.99 -10.21 11.61
CA SER A 127 9.05 -11.32 11.40
C SER A 127 9.75 -12.47 10.68
N GLU A 128 10.15 -13.48 11.44
CA GLU A 128 10.93 -14.60 10.90
C GLU A 128 10.11 -15.46 9.93
N HIS A 129 8.77 -15.46 10.03
CA HIS A 129 7.96 -16.47 9.36
C HIS A 129 6.73 -15.96 8.62
N ARG A 130 6.10 -14.87 9.06
CA ARG A 130 4.71 -14.60 8.63
C ARG A 130 4.47 -13.36 7.80
N LEU A 131 5.10 -12.23 8.15
CA LEU A 131 4.81 -10.94 7.54
C LEU A 131 5.04 -10.99 6.03
N ARG A 132 3.98 -10.68 5.28
CA ARG A 132 3.98 -10.63 3.81
C ARG A 132 4.22 -9.22 3.31
N GLY A 133 3.65 -8.22 3.97
CA GLY A 133 3.77 -6.83 3.54
C GLY A 133 3.59 -5.83 4.67
N VAL A 134 4.23 -4.67 4.51
CA VAL A 134 4.05 -3.52 5.40
C VAL A 134 3.52 -2.35 4.61
N ILE A 135 2.44 -1.76 5.09
CA ILE A 135 1.75 -0.64 4.45
C ILE A 135 1.98 0.62 5.28
N SER A 136 2.34 1.71 4.62
CA SER A 136 2.42 3.03 5.23
C SER A 136 1.38 3.94 4.61
N LEU A 137 0.43 4.40 5.41
CA LEU A 137 -0.61 5.35 5.04
C LEU A 137 -0.24 6.72 5.57
N ILE A 138 0.07 7.63 4.65
CA ILE A 138 0.65 8.94 4.95
C ILE A 138 -0.44 9.95 5.30
N HIS A 139 -1.56 9.91 4.58
CA HIS A 139 -2.71 10.77 4.83
C HIS A 139 -3.86 9.91 5.38
N PRO A 140 -3.97 9.75 6.71
CA PRO A 140 -4.96 8.87 7.32
C PRO A 140 -6.41 9.30 7.00
N GLU A 141 -6.65 10.57 6.67
CA GLU A 141 -7.96 11.06 6.23
C GLU A 141 -8.43 10.36 4.94
N LEU A 142 -7.50 9.89 4.12
CA LEU A 142 -7.80 9.12 2.91
C LEU A 142 -8.26 7.71 3.22
N ILE A 143 -7.95 7.18 4.41
CA ILE A 143 -8.45 5.89 4.88
C ILE A 143 -9.99 5.96 4.96
N PHE A 144 -10.51 7.06 5.51
CA PHE A 144 -11.94 7.26 5.72
C PHE A 144 -12.72 7.66 4.47
N THR A 145 -12.06 8.00 3.36
CA THR A 145 -12.74 8.66 2.21
C THR A 145 -12.41 8.10 0.84
N ASP A 146 -11.19 7.59 0.63
CA ASP A 146 -10.70 7.10 -0.67
C ASP A 146 -10.04 5.70 -0.57
N SER A 147 -9.94 5.12 0.65
CA SER A 147 -9.27 3.86 1.04
C SER A 147 -8.20 3.41 0.06
N MET A 148 -7.09 4.13 0.14
CA MET A 148 -5.81 3.68 -0.39
C MET A 148 -5.41 2.31 0.18
N LEU A 149 -6.00 1.85 1.27
CA LEU A 149 -5.62 0.57 1.86
C LEU A 149 -5.97 -0.63 0.96
N LEU A 150 -7.11 -0.62 0.25
CA LEU A 150 -7.41 -1.69 -0.74
C LEU A 150 -6.36 -1.70 -1.87
N HIS A 151 -6.01 -0.50 -2.34
CA HIS A 151 -4.98 -0.28 -3.35
C HIS A 151 -3.61 -0.79 -2.89
N GLU A 152 -3.16 -0.38 -1.70
CA GLU A 152 -1.88 -0.82 -1.17
C GLU A 152 -1.84 -2.33 -0.89
N ILE A 153 -2.93 -2.94 -0.43
CA ILE A 153 -2.99 -4.41 -0.27
C ILE A 153 -2.81 -5.11 -1.63
N MET A 154 -3.32 -4.54 -2.72
CA MET A 154 -3.18 -5.14 -4.06
C MET A 154 -1.73 -5.16 -4.56
N HIS A 155 -0.87 -4.29 -4.02
CA HIS A 155 0.58 -4.35 -4.24
C HIS A 155 1.26 -5.58 -3.60
N LEU A 156 0.51 -6.55 -3.06
CA LEU A 156 1.03 -7.91 -2.85
C LEU A 156 1.11 -8.72 -4.16
N TRP A 157 0.27 -8.42 -5.15
CA TRP A 157 0.10 -9.20 -6.38
C TRP A 157 0.05 -8.31 -7.65
N TYR A 158 0.88 -7.27 -7.70
CA TYR A 158 0.85 -6.24 -8.74
C TYR A 158 1.61 -6.61 -10.02
N ASN A 159 1.46 -5.75 -11.05
CA ASN A 159 2.18 -5.79 -12.32
C ASN A 159 3.67 -5.43 -12.19
N ASP A 160 4.52 -6.38 -11.80
CA ASP A 160 5.97 -6.15 -11.64
C ASP A 160 6.78 -6.33 -12.95
N LEU A 161 6.18 -6.90 -14.01
CA LEU A 161 6.92 -7.35 -15.21
C LEU A 161 6.58 -6.64 -16.51
N GLU A 162 5.87 -5.52 -16.47
CA GLU A 162 5.45 -4.79 -17.69
C GLU A 162 4.63 -5.66 -18.68
N VAL A 163 4.05 -6.80 -18.21
CA VAL A 163 3.24 -7.70 -19.07
C VAL A 163 2.13 -6.91 -19.75
N ILE A 164 1.48 -6.07 -18.94
CA ILE A 164 0.62 -5.02 -19.43
C ILE A 164 1.45 -3.72 -19.37
N PRO A 165 1.73 -3.10 -20.53
CA PRO A 165 2.44 -1.83 -20.60
C PRO A 165 1.76 -0.76 -19.73
N THR A 166 2.56 -0.05 -18.93
CA THR A 166 2.07 0.98 -18.02
C THR A 166 3.00 2.18 -18.00
N ALA A 167 2.44 3.39 -17.88
CA ALA A 167 3.21 4.61 -17.64
C ALA A 167 3.59 4.78 -16.16
N THR A 168 3.04 3.95 -15.26
CA THR A 168 3.34 3.97 -13.83
C THR A 168 3.61 2.55 -13.38
N TYR A 169 4.83 2.29 -12.94
CA TYR A 169 5.27 0.99 -12.43
C TYR A 169 4.30 0.46 -11.37
N SER A 170 4.10 -0.85 -11.33
CA SER A 170 3.16 -1.55 -10.44
C SER A 170 1.67 -1.29 -10.67
N HIS A 171 1.28 -0.71 -11.80
CA HIS A 171 -0.12 -0.41 -12.13
C HIS A 171 -0.53 -1.00 -13.49
N TRP A 172 -1.84 -1.05 -13.74
CA TRP A 172 -2.39 -1.62 -14.98
C TRP A 172 -2.35 -0.68 -16.18
N GLY A 173 -1.98 0.59 -15.98
CA GLY A 173 -1.70 1.52 -17.07
C GLY A 173 -2.90 1.77 -17.99
N PHE A 174 -2.64 1.78 -19.30
CA PHE A 174 -3.67 2.00 -20.33
C PHE A 174 -4.32 0.68 -20.75
N SER A 175 -5.00 0.05 -19.80
CA SER A 175 -5.69 -1.22 -20.03
C SER A 175 -7.07 -1.27 -19.37
N SER A 176 -7.88 -2.21 -19.84
CA SER A 176 -9.23 -2.45 -19.31
C SER A 176 -9.27 -3.35 -18.08
N VAL A 177 -8.16 -3.45 -17.32
CA VAL A 177 -8.16 -4.22 -16.07
C VAL A 177 -9.13 -3.59 -15.06
N GLY A 178 -9.14 -2.26 -14.95
CA GLY A 178 -10.18 -1.51 -14.24
C GLY A 178 -10.31 -1.85 -12.75
N GLY A 179 -9.17 -2.14 -12.10
CA GLY A 179 -9.12 -2.63 -10.72
C GLY A 179 -8.59 -1.61 -9.71
N GLN A 180 -8.17 -2.11 -8.55
CA GLN A 180 -7.59 -1.28 -7.50
C GLN A 180 -6.28 -0.62 -7.93
N LEU A 181 -5.44 -1.29 -8.73
CA LEU A 181 -4.20 -0.71 -9.30
C LEU A 181 -4.42 -0.02 -10.64
N GLY A 182 -5.67 0.26 -11.00
CA GLY A 182 -6.02 1.12 -12.13
C GLY A 182 -6.34 0.44 -13.44
N GLY A 183 -6.07 1.14 -14.53
CA GLY A 183 -6.78 0.93 -15.78
C GLY A 183 -8.18 1.55 -15.74
N PHE A 184 -9.04 1.13 -16.65
CA PHE A 184 -10.41 1.62 -16.82
C PHE A 184 -11.39 0.46 -17.04
N GLN A 185 -12.70 0.72 -16.90
CA GLN A 185 -13.72 -0.25 -17.31
C GLN A 185 -13.83 -0.24 -18.83
N LEU A 186 -13.86 -1.42 -19.47
CA LEU A 186 -13.89 -1.51 -20.93
C LEU A 186 -15.09 -0.76 -21.55
N ASP A 187 -16.24 -0.78 -20.87
CA ASP A 187 -17.46 -0.10 -21.30
C ASP A 187 -17.34 1.43 -21.31
N ASP A 188 -16.37 1.99 -20.56
CA ASP A 188 -16.08 3.42 -20.56
C ASP A 188 -15.15 3.84 -21.71
N LEU A 189 -14.57 2.89 -22.46
CA LEU A 189 -13.60 3.18 -23.52
C LEU A 189 -14.30 3.68 -24.79
N THR A 190 -13.94 4.89 -25.21
CA THR A 190 -14.39 5.51 -26.45
C THR A 190 -13.22 5.75 -27.39
N SER A 191 -13.31 5.25 -28.63
CA SER A 191 -12.38 5.62 -29.70
C SER A 191 -12.75 6.99 -30.26
N LEU A 192 -11.76 7.89 -30.33
CA LEU A 192 -11.91 9.24 -30.86
C LEU A 192 -11.34 9.37 -32.29
N GLY A 193 -10.88 8.27 -32.89
CA GLY A 193 -10.17 8.26 -34.16
C GLY A 193 -8.69 8.66 -34.03
N ASP A 194 -7.92 8.45 -35.11
CA ASP A 194 -6.50 8.84 -35.21
C ASP A 194 -5.61 8.34 -34.04
N GLY A 195 -5.87 7.12 -33.56
CA GLY A 195 -5.12 6.53 -32.43
C GLY A 195 -5.38 7.19 -31.08
N LYS A 196 -6.44 8.00 -30.94
CA LYS A 196 -6.87 8.63 -29.69
C LYS A 196 -8.05 7.90 -29.08
N TYR A 197 -8.05 7.85 -27.76
CA TYR A 197 -9.07 7.21 -26.96
C TYR A 197 -9.39 8.11 -25.76
N SER A 198 -10.64 8.08 -25.32
CA SER A 198 -10.99 8.50 -23.96
C SER A 198 -11.50 7.30 -23.19
N ALA A 199 -11.22 7.26 -21.90
CA ALA A 199 -11.95 6.40 -20.99
C ALA A 199 -12.15 7.13 -19.68
N GLY A 200 -13.16 6.69 -18.94
CA GLY A 200 -13.54 7.23 -17.65
C GLY A 200 -12.48 6.97 -16.57
N ASN A 201 -12.88 6.30 -15.50
CA ASN A 201 -12.14 6.27 -14.25
C ASN A 201 -10.79 5.53 -14.39
N PHE A 202 -9.71 6.27 -14.69
CA PHE A 202 -8.34 5.76 -14.81
C PHE A 202 -7.58 5.85 -13.47
N ALA A 203 -7.19 4.72 -12.90
CA ALA A 203 -6.22 4.70 -11.80
C ALA A 203 -4.77 4.47 -12.30
N PRO A 204 -3.72 4.87 -11.53
CA PRO A 204 -3.75 5.18 -10.10
C PRO A 204 -4.27 6.57 -9.74
N GLN A 205 -4.45 7.46 -10.72
CA GLN A 205 -4.75 8.86 -10.43
C GLN A 205 -6.15 9.09 -9.81
N ARG A 206 -6.99 8.04 -9.73
CA ARG A 206 -8.21 7.96 -8.89
C ARG A 206 -8.44 6.53 -8.37
N ALA A 207 -7.51 5.95 -7.62
CA ALA A 207 -7.85 4.78 -6.79
C ALA A 207 -9.03 5.16 -5.87
N LYS A 208 -10.09 4.35 -5.88
CA LYS A 208 -11.31 4.62 -5.11
C LYS A 208 -11.69 3.40 -4.29
N THR A 209 -12.18 3.66 -3.09
CA THR A 209 -12.88 2.72 -2.20
C THR A 209 -14.04 1.98 -2.84
N SER A 210 -14.65 2.55 -3.87
CA SER A 210 -15.84 2.01 -4.52
C SER A 210 -15.56 1.03 -5.64
N ILE A 211 -14.28 0.79 -5.95
CA ILE A 211 -13.88 -0.13 -7.01
C ILE A 211 -13.57 -1.49 -6.35
N PRO A 212 -14.21 -2.60 -6.75
CA PRO A 212 -13.78 -3.92 -6.30
C PRO A 212 -12.45 -4.30 -6.95
N TYR A 213 -11.80 -5.36 -6.47
CA TYR A 213 -10.70 -5.96 -7.23
C TYR A 213 -11.21 -6.47 -8.58
N SER A 214 -10.42 -6.22 -9.63
CA SER A 214 -10.70 -6.72 -10.97
C SER A 214 -10.51 -8.25 -11.05
N PRO A 215 -11.12 -8.94 -12.03
CA PRO A 215 -10.89 -10.38 -12.20
C PRO A 215 -9.40 -10.74 -12.37
N LEU A 216 -8.61 -9.95 -13.11
CA LEU A 216 -7.17 -10.21 -13.22
C LEU A 216 -6.47 -10.10 -11.86
N GLU A 217 -6.74 -9.05 -11.10
CA GLU A 217 -6.20 -8.87 -9.74
C GLU A 217 -6.58 -10.05 -8.83
N MET A 218 -7.83 -10.49 -8.88
CA MET A 218 -8.33 -11.63 -8.11
C MET A 218 -7.68 -12.95 -8.56
N TYR A 219 -7.38 -13.13 -9.85
CA TYR A 219 -6.64 -14.28 -10.35
C TYR A 219 -5.20 -14.29 -9.83
N LEU A 220 -4.51 -13.15 -9.91
CA LEU A 220 -3.12 -13.02 -9.42
C LEU A 220 -3.04 -13.22 -7.90
N ALA A 221 -4.05 -12.79 -7.16
CA ALA A 221 -4.18 -13.07 -5.73
C ALA A 221 -4.52 -14.54 -5.41
N GLY A 222 -4.85 -15.36 -6.42
CA GLY A 222 -5.24 -16.75 -6.26
C GLY A 222 -6.65 -16.92 -5.67
N TRP A 223 -7.58 -16.04 -6.02
CA TRP A 223 -8.95 -16.08 -5.49
C TRP A 223 -9.97 -16.61 -6.49
N ILE A 224 -9.70 -16.51 -7.78
CA ILE A 224 -10.57 -17.02 -8.85
C ILE A 224 -9.80 -17.86 -9.85
N SER A 225 -10.53 -18.70 -10.57
CA SER A 225 -10.00 -19.52 -11.65
C SER A 225 -9.64 -18.65 -12.88
N PRO A 226 -8.69 -19.07 -13.74
CA PRO A 226 -8.37 -18.30 -14.95
C PRO A 226 -9.58 -18.12 -15.86
N GLU A 227 -10.52 -19.07 -15.90
CA GLU A 227 -11.73 -19.03 -16.73
C GLU A 227 -12.69 -17.88 -16.36
N GLU A 228 -12.54 -17.30 -15.17
CA GLU A 228 -13.32 -16.15 -14.71
C GLU A 228 -12.70 -14.80 -15.10
N VAL A 229 -11.50 -14.80 -15.70
CA VAL A 229 -10.81 -13.59 -16.15
C VAL A 229 -11.22 -13.29 -17.60
N PRO A 230 -11.93 -12.17 -17.86
CA PRO A 230 -12.26 -11.78 -19.22
C PRO A 230 -11.01 -11.30 -19.96
N ASP A 231 -11.11 -11.29 -21.29
CA ASP A 231 -10.12 -10.67 -22.16
C ASP A 231 -9.86 -9.20 -21.79
N ILE A 232 -8.59 -8.81 -21.79
CA ILE A 232 -8.14 -7.48 -21.39
C ILE A 232 -7.73 -6.69 -22.63
N TRP A 233 -8.34 -5.53 -22.83
CA TRP A 233 -7.90 -4.57 -23.83
C TRP A 233 -6.68 -3.81 -23.30
N VAL A 234 -5.67 -3.63 -24.15
CA VAL A 234 -4.39 -2.99 -23.81
C VAL A 234 -3.99 -2.01 -24.90
N ALA A 235 -3.66 -0.78 -24.51
CA ALA A 235 -3.03 0.21 -25.38
C ALA A 235 -1.50 0.13 -25.25
N LYS A 236 -0.85 -0.14 -26.38
CA LYS A 236 0.60 -0.12 -26.50
C LYS A 236 1.09 1.32 -26.68
N ASP A 237 2.20 1.65 -26.02
CA ASP A 237 2.79 2.98 -25.98
C ASP A 237 1.76 4.06 -25.61
N GLY A 238 0.86 3.70 -24.68
CA GLY A 238 -0.17 4.57 -24.17
C GLY A 238 0.43 5.84 -23.56
N SER A 239 -0.09 7.01 -23.93
CA SER A 239 0.35 8.29 -23.35
C SER A 239 -0.81 9.24 -23.18
N TRP A 240 -0.85 9.92 -22.04
CA TRP A 240 -1.82 10.98 -21.79
C TRP A 240 -1.63 12.13 -22.79
N LEU A 241 -2.75 12.62 -23.32
CA LEU A 241 -2.73 13.83 -24.11
C LEU A 241 -2.78 15.03 -23.16
N MET A 242 -1.76 15.88 -23.20
CA MET A 242 -1.59 16.99 -22.26
C MET A 242 -1.79 18.34 -22.95
N ARG A 243 -2.44 19.28 -22.25
CA ARG A 243 -2.65 20.65 -22.70
C ARG A 243 -1.62 21.52 -22.04
N GLU A 244 -0.67 21.99 -22.84
CA GLU A 244 0.32 22.96 -22.42
C GLU A 244 -0.32 24.34 -22.20
N ARG A 245 0.12 25.03 -21.14
CA ARG A 245 -0.29 26.40 -20.87
C ARG A 245 0.87 27.16 -20.24
N SER A 246 1.31 28.23 -20.90
CA SER A 246 2.42 29.07 -20.43
C SER A 246 2.24 29.48 -18.97
N GLY A 247 3.27 29.23 -18.16
CA GLY A 247 3.31 29.53 -16.72
C GLY A 247 2.45 28.63 -15.83
N ARG A 248 1.94 27.48 -16.31
CA ARG A 248 1.15 26.53 -15.51
C ARG A 248 1.60 25.09 -15.75
N ARG A 249 1.32 24.21 -14.78
CA ARG A 249 1.51 22.76 -14.95
C ARG A 249 0.61 22.25 -16.10
N PRO A 250 1.12 21.34 -16.97
CA PRO A 250 0.31 20.70 -18.00
C PRO A 250 -0.91 20.02 -17.38
N GLN A 251 -2.03 20.01 -18.10
CA GLN A 251 -3.28 19.38 -17.65
C GLN A 251 -3.72 18.32 -18.66
N HIS A 252 -4.28 17.21 -18.19
CA HIS A 252 -4.89 16.21 -19.06
C HIS A 252 -5.95 16.86 -19.96
N LEU A 253 -5.91 16.56 -21.26
CA LEU A 253 -7.02 16.84 -22.14
C LEU A 253 -8.19 15.95 -21.75
N LYS A 254 -9.37 16.53 -21.92
CA LYS A 254 -10.64 15.87 -21.63
C LYS A 254 -11.54 15.91 -22.84
N ASP A 255 -12.35 14.89 -23.02
CA ASP A 255 -13.43 14.90 -24.00
C ASP A 255 -14.64 15.73 -23.51
N ALA A 256 -15.75 15.68 -24.25
CA ALA A 256 -16.96 16.42 -23.92
C ALA A 256 -17.64 15.96 -22.61
N ASN A 257 -17.39 14.72 -22.18
CA ASN A 257 -17.93 14.15 -20.93
C ASN A 257 -17.01 14.44 -19.74
N GLY A 258 -15.80 14.95 -19.99
CA GLY A 258 -14.82 15.25 -18.96
C GLY A 258 -13.84 14.12 -18.69
N ASP A 259 -13.86 13.08 -19.51
CA ASP A 259 -13.00 11.90 -19.43
C ASP A 259 -11.65 12.16 -20.05
N TRP A 260 -10.60 11.56 -19.52
CA TRP A 260 -9.23 11.87 -19.94
C TRP A 260 -8.92 11.23 -21.30
N ILE A 261 -8.23 12.00 -22.15
CA ILE A 261 -7.83 11.56 -23.48
C ILE A 261 -6.38 11.04 -23.45
N PHE A 262 -6.15 9.90 -24.08
CA PHE A 262 -4.83 9.32 -24.30
C PHE A 262 -4.66 8.87 -25.74
N THR A 263 -3.40 8.67 -26.14
CA THR A 263 -3.01 8.12 -27.45
C THR A 263 -2.46 6.72 -27.27
N ALA A 264 -2.58 5.87 -28.29
CA ALA A 264 -1.90 4.57 -28.37
C ALA A 264 -1.32 4.37 -29.77
N SER A 265 -0.15 3.73 -29.86
CA SER A 265 0.45 3.36 -31.15
C SER A 265 -0.25 2.15 -31.78
N GLN A 266 -0.70 1.24 -30.94
CA GLN A 266 -1.43 0.02 -31.28
C GLN A 266 -2.32 -0.38 -30.10
N THR A 267 -3.37 -1.14 -30.40
CA THR A 267 -4.21 -1.79 -29.39
C THR A 267 -4.15 -3.30 -29.57
N SER A 268 -4.33 -4.03 -28.47
CA SER A 268 -4.37 -5.49 -28.47
C SER A 268 -5.34 -5.98 -27.40
N THR A 269 -5.89 -7.17 -27.62
CA THR A 269 -6.67 -7.90 -26.63
C THR A 269 -5.84 -9.07 -26.12
N TRP A 270 -5.76 -9.23 -24.81
CA TRP A 270 -4.98 -10.25 -24.13
C TRP A 270 -5.91 -11.20 -23.38
N SER A 271 -5.85 -12.49 -23.69
CA SER A 271 -6.53 -13.50 -22.90
C SER A 271 -5.69 -13.89 -21.68
N ILE A 272 -6.34 -14.54 -20.71
CA ILE A 272 -5.64 -15.05 -19.53
C ILE A 272 -4.59 -16.11 -19.89
N GLU A 273 -4.82 -16.91 -20.93
CA GLU A 273 -3.87 -17.93 -21.40
C GLU A 273 -2.58 -17.29 -21.90
N GLN A 274 -2.65 -16.13 -22.57
CA GLN A 274 -1.46 -15.40 -23.02
C GLN A 274 -0.67 -14.81 -21.85
N ILE A 275 -1.36 -14.42 -20.78
CA ILE A 275 -0.71 -13.99 -19.54
C ILE A 275 -0.04 -15.20 -18.85
N ILE A 276 -0.74 -16.33 -18.75
CA ILE A 276 -0.20 -17.58 -18.18
C ILE A 276 0.99 -18.11 -18.98
N GLU A 277 0.95 -18.04 -20.31
CA GLU A 277 2.07 -18.45 -21.17
C GLU A 277 3.34 -17.64 -20.87
N LYS A 278 3.17 -16.37 -20.50
CA LYS A 278 4.28 -15.47 -20.16
C LYS A 278 4.76 -15.62 -18.72
N LEU A 279 3.84 -15.74 -17.77
CA LEU A 279 4.13 -15.70 -16.33
C LEU A 279 4.30 -17.09 -15.71
N GLY A 280 3.84 -18.13 -16.40
CA GLY A 280 3.49 -19.40 -15.80
C GLY A 280 2.13 -19.33 -15.07
N PRO A 281 1.54 -20.50 -14.75
CA PRO A 281 0.30 -20.55 -14.00
C PRO A 281 0.50 -20.06 -12.55
N ARG A 282 -0.47 -19.32 -12.03
CA ARG A 282 -0.47 -18.86 -10.63
C ARG A 282 -0.38 -20.05 -9.67
N THR A 283 0.65 -20.08 -8.83
CA THR A 283 0.90 -21.16 -7.85
C THR A 283 1.24 -20.58 -6.47
N PRO A 284 0.55 -21.00 -5.37
CA PRO A 284 -0.59 -21.92 -5.33
C PRO A 284 -1.78 -21.46 -6.19
N ASN A 285 -2.58 -22.40 -6.71
CA ASN A 285 -3.74 -22.04 -7.53
C ASN A 285 -4.86 -21.43 -6.67
N PHE A 286 -6.00 -21.12 -7.29
CA PHE A 286 -7.13 -20.50 -6.60
C PHE A 286 -7.77 -21.37 -5.51
N GLU A 287 -7.58 -22.70 -5.56
CA GLU A 287 -8.11 -23.62 -4.55
C GLU A 287 -7.25 -23.60 -3.28
N GLN A 288 -5.94 -23.48 -3.45
CA GLN A 288 -4.95 -23.63 -2.38
C GLN A 288 -4.44 -22.30 -1.82
N SER A 289 -4.66 -21.19 -2.52
CA SER A 289 -4.17 -19.88 -2.09
C SER A 289 -4.87 -19.39 -0.82
N GLN A 290 -4.10 -18.68 0.00
CA GLN A 290 -4.56 -18.01 1.21
C GLN A 290 -5.69 -17.01 0.90
N LYS A 291 -6.77 -17.08 1.69
CA LYS A 291 -7.93 -16.19 1.60
C LYS A 291 -8.24 -15.47 2.92
N GLU A 292 -7.53 -15.80 3.98
CA GLU A 292 -7.65 -15.17 5.28
C GLU A 292 -6.29 -14.63 5.70
N PHE A 293 -6.22 -13.33 5.95
CA PHE A 293 -4.99 -12.62 6.28
C PHE A 293 -5.14 -11.94 7.64
N ARG A 294 -4.19 -12.13 8.55
CA ARG A 294 -4.18 -11.39 9.80
C ARG A 294 -3.50 -10.04 9.63
N ILE A 295 -4.13 -8.98 10.14
CA ILE A 295 -3.68 -7.61 9.96
C ILE A 295 -3.56 -6.89 11.31
N ALA A 296 -2.48 -6.11 11.48
CA ALA A 296 -2.29 -5.22 12.61
C ALA A 296 -2.20 -3.77 12.16
N PHE A 297 -2.74 -2.86 12.98
CA PHE A 297 -2.71 -1.43 12.74
C PHE A 297 -1.89 -0.71 13.81
N VAL A 298 -1.12 0.29 13.36
CA VAL A 298 -0.27 1.13 14.18
C VAL A 298 -0.49 2.59 13.80
N LEU A 299 -0.88 3.41 14.77
CA LEU A 299 -0.95 4.86 14.62
C LEU A 299 0.38 5.47 15.06
N VAL A 300 1.05 6.21 14.17
CA VAL A 300 2.36 6.81 14.39
C VAL A 300 2.20 8.31 14.65
N THR A 301 2.80 8.80 15.73
CA THR A 301 2.75 10.21 16.16
C THR A 301 4.14 10.68 16.62
N ASP A 302 4.35 11.99 16.72
CA ASP A 302 5.51 12.52 17.47
C ASP A 302 5.28 12.51 18.99
N GLY A 303 4.03 12.32 19.39
CA GLY A 303 3.59 12.27 20.78
C GLY A 303 3.79 13.56 21.56
N GLU A 304 4.01 14.70 20.87
CA GLU A 304 3.99 16.04 21.46
C GLU A 304 2.55 16.54 21.61
N GLU A 305 1.68 16.21 20.66
CA GLU A 305 0.26 16.54 20.69
C GLU A 305 -0.57 15.34 21.18
N PRO A 306 -1.47 15.53 22.14
CA PRO A 306 -2.49 14.54 22.47
C PRO A 306 -3.28 14.17 21.22
N ILE A 307 -3.56 12.88 21.06
CA ILE A 307 -4.46 12.40 20.03
C ILE A 307 -5.88 12.59 20.54
N ASP A 308 -6.72 13.28 19.77
CA ASP A 308 -8.11 13.53 20.12
C ASP A 308 -8.89 12.20 20.23
N GLU A 309 -9.71 12.05 21.27
CA GLU A 309 -10.53 10.84 21.48
C GLU A 309 -11.51 10.60 20.31
N VAL A 310 -12.05 11.64 19.69
CA VAL A 310 -12.89 11.52 18.49
C VAL A 310 -12.12 10.90 17.33
N TYR A 311 -10.83 11.27 17.17
CA TYR A 311 -9.98 10.67 16.15
C TYR A 311 -9.68 9.20 16.46
N ILE A 312 -9.41 8.88 17.74
CA ILE A 312 -9.21 7.49 18.18
C ILE A 312 -10.46 6.66 17.86
N ASP A 313 -11.64 7.12 18.26
CA ASP A 313 -12.90 6.42 18.04
C ASP A 313 -13.22 6.24 16.56
N ALA A 314 -13.03 7.28 15.75
CA ALA A 314 -13.19 7.19 14.30
C ALA A 314 -12.24 6.15 13.70
N THR A 315 -10.98 6.13 14.13
CA THR A 315 -9.97 5.17 13.67
C THR A 315 -10.34 3.73 14.05
N GLN A 316 -10.78 3.51 15.30
CA GLN A 316 -11.23 2.17 15.74
C GLN A 316 -12.41 1.68 14.90
N LEU A 317 -13.38 2.56 14.64
CA LEU A 317 -14.58 2.24 13.89
C LEU A 317 -14.27 1.94 12.41
N PHE A 318 -13.39 2.73 11.78
CA PHE A 318 -12.93 2.42 10.43
C PHE A 318 -12.27 1.05 10.36
N ILE A 319 -11.35 0.73 11.29
CA ILE A 319 -10.67 -0.57 11.29
C ILE A 319 -11.69 -1.71 11.41
N GLU A 320 -12.70 -1.56 12.26
CA GLU A 320 -13.77 -2.55 12.41
C GLU A 320 -14.59 -2.71 11.12
N GLU A 321 -15.03 -1.60 10.52
CA GLU A 321 -15.81 -1.60 9.27
C GLU A 321 -15.02 -2.14 8.08
N PHE A 322 -13.71 -1.86 8.03
CA PHE A 322 -12.82 -2.29 6.95
C PHE A 322 -12.44 -3.78 7.04
N THR A 323 -12.31 -4.33 8.24
CA THR A 323 -11.84 -5.72 8.45
C THR A 323 -12.97 -6.74 8.59
N LYS A 324 -14.21 -6.31 8.84
CA LYS A 324 -15.32 -7.25 9.05
C LYS A 324 -15.65 -8.08 7.80
N LYS A 325 -16.10 -9.31 8.02
CA LYS A 325 -16.54 -10.27 6.99
C LYS A 325 -18.02 -10.08 6.62
N SER A 326 -18.43 -8.85 6.37
CA SER A 326 -19.81 -8.48 6.01
C SER A 326 -19.84 -7.11 5.34
N PRO A 327 -20.92 -6.74 4.63
CA PRO A 327 -21.05 -5.42 4.03
C PRO A 327 -20.84 -4.28 5.03
N VAL A 328 -20.13 -3.22 4.60
CA VAL A 328 -19.98 -1.98 5.38
C VAL A 328 -21.36 -1.49 5.84
N SER A 329 -21.46 -1.01 7.09
CA SER A 329 -22.76 -0.62 7.64
C SER A 329 -23.34 0.56 6.88
N THR A 330 -24.67 0.59 6.73
CA THR A 330 -25.37 1.67 6.02
C THR A 330 -25.14 3.03 6.67
N TRP A 331 -25.03 3.06 8.01
CA TRP A 331 -24.64 4.25 8.74
C TRP A 331 -23.25 4.71 8.34
N PHE A 332 -22.25 3.81 8.35
CA PHE A 332 -20.88 4.18 8.02
C PHE A 332 -20.75 4.69 6.58
N ARG A 333 -21.41 4.04 5.61
CA ARG A 333 -21.46 4.51 4.22
C ARG A 333 -22.00 5.92 4.11
N ARG A 334 -23.09 6.25 4.79
CA ARG A 334 -23.65 7.61 4.75
C ARG A 334 -22.66 8.67 5.25
N GLU A 335 -21.90 8.36 6.30
CA GLU A 335 -20.94 9.30 6.88
C GLU A 335 -19.62 9.38 6.08
N ALA A 336 -19.17 8.27 5.50
CA ALA A 336 -17.87 8.15 4.84
C ALA A 336 -17.91 8.32 3.29
N ARG A 337 -19.12 8.28 2.70
CA ARG A 337 -19.53 8.28 1.26
C ARG A 337 -20.19 6.95 0.87
N ASP A 338 -21.33 7.04 0.19
CA ASP A 338 -22.28 5.93 -0.04
C ASP A 338 -21.74 4.74 -0.86
N ASP A 339 -20.53 4.83 -1.38
CA ASP A 339 -19.93 3.86 -2.31
C ASP A 339 -18.73 3.08 -1.75
N ILE A 340 -18.36 3.23 -0.46
CA ILE A 340 -17.18 2.55 0.10
C ILE A 340 -17.38 1.03 0.22
N LEU A 341 -16.36 0.28 -0.23
CA LEU A 341 -16.17 -1.15 0.01
C LEU A 341 -15.15 -1.39 1.12
N ASN A 342 -15.39 -2.42 1.94
CA ASN A 342 -14.35 -3.02 2.76
C ASN A 342 -13.61 -4.14 2.01
N PHE A 343 -12.59 -4.75 2.63
CA PHE A 343 -11.79 -5.80 1.97
C PHE A 343 -12.65 -7.01 1.56
N TRP A 344 -13.60 -7.42 2.40
CA TRP A 344 -14.49 -8.53 2.08
C TRP A 344 -15.37 -8.21 0.86
N GLU A 345 -15.97 -7.02 0.78
CA GLU A 345 -16.78 -6.61 -0.36
C GLU A 345 -15.96 -6.43 -1.63
N ALA A 346 -14.77 -5.82 -1.52
CA ALA A 346 -13.87 -5.60 -2.66
C ALA A 346 -13.40 -6.92 -3.30
N THR A 347 -13.35 -8.00 -2.51
CA THR A 347 -13.00 -9.35 -2.97
C THR A 347 -14.23 -10.19 -3.33
N ARG A 348 -15.42 -9.59 -3.40
CA ARG A 348 -16.71 -10.28 -3.66
C ARG A 348 -17.01 -11.38 -2.64
N GLY A 349 -16.51 -11.20 -1.43
CA GLY A 349 -16.65 -12.11 -0.30
C GLY A 349 -15.73 -13.32 -0.31
N ILE A 350 -14.76 -13.38 -1.22
CA ILE A 350 -13.84 -14.53 -1.36
C ILE A 350 -12.73 -14.50 -0.30
N ALA A 351 -12.19 -13.32 0.00
CA ALA A 351 -11.11 -13.15 0.94
C ALA A 351 -11.50 -12.24 2.12
N SER A 352 -10.76 -12.36 3.22
CA SER A 352 -11.05 -11.63 4.45
C SER A 352 -9.81 -11.24 5.23
N LEU A 353 -9.96 -10.19 6.04
CA LEU A 353 -8.99 -9.79 7.05
C LEU A 353 -9.43 -10.31 8.42
N ASP A 354 -8.48 -10.74 9.22
CA ASP A 354 -8.65 -11.05 10.63
C ASP A 354 -7.91 -10.00 11.46
N LEU A 355 -8.66 -9.25 12.26
CA LEU A 355 -8.12 -8.29 13.21
C LEU A 355 -7.68 -8.97 14.51
N GLY A 356 -8.36 -10.05 14.90
CA GLY A 356 -8.25 -10.66 16.23
C GLY A 356 -8.46 -9.69 17.41
N ASP A 357 -8.12 -10.13 18.62
CA ASP A 357 -7.86 -9.20 19.74
C ASP A 357 -6.35 -8.94 19.76
N LEU A 358 -5.93 -7.74 19.32
CA LEU A 358 -4.52 -7.37 19.25
C LEU A 358 -3.79 -7.61 20.58
N ARG A 359 -4.47 -7.46 21.72
CA ARG A 359 -3.87 -7.65 23.06
C ARG A 359 -3.53 -9.11 23.36
N SER A 360 -4.21 -10.05 22.70
CA SER A 360 -3.95 -11.49 22.86
C SER A 360 -2.65 -11.96 22.21
N PHE A 361 -2.05 -11.12 21.35
CA PHE A 361 -0.79 -11.41 20.64
C PHE A 361 0.43 -10.73 21.27
N ARG A 362 0.33 -10.18 22.49
CA ARG A 362 1.47 -9.57 23.18
C ARG A 362 2.37 -10.62 23.82
N LYS A 363 3.68 -10.34 23.84
CA LYS A 363 4.73 -11.13 24.50
C LYS A 363 4.82 -10.91 26.00
#